data_AF-A0A924DMT2-F1
#
_entry.id   AF-A0A924DMT2-F1
#
_cell.length_a   1.000
_cell.length_b   1.000
_cell.length_c   1.000
_cell.angle_alpha   90.00
_cell.angle_beta   90.00
_cell.angle_gamma   90.00
#
_symmetry.space_group_name_H-M   'P 1'
#
loop_
_entity.id
_entity.type
_entity.pdbx_description
1 polymer ?
#
loop_
_entity_poly.entity_id
_entity_poly.type
_entity_poly.pdbx_seq_one_letter_code
_entity_poly.pdbx_strand_id
1 'polypeptide(L)'
;MQLLKALPNLRLLLILGLLFIGPNIEAQTDGAGSDAPANSIPNNIQAKKNQIEEEHDTKNLDKLLIDYNKDSEKVLKDAAKIIQKDEGSDVSNKELGINHGGDPDEQPALKKADLSMFDFNKKKQIDPKALKKLKYSQVLRVTLEPLQKMDEKELILLLKDNTKDSPSGVYIDRFPKLAMFAVRLIKDKEALPSLAKIIDDQDKLIHFSGIMLATILIAFFLKRLMKKEGRSIVKALGLWFLRFLIISSLRIGILLYFFSAEVEPTFNIASKTFF
;
A
#
# COMPACT_ATOMS: atom_id res chain seq x y z
N MET A 1 -16.91 0.32 2.52
CA MET A 1 -15.78 1.01 3.19
C MET A 1 -14.94 0.15 4.17
N GLN A 2 -15.29 -1.13 4.45
CA GLN A 2 -14.50 -1.98 5.37
C GLN A 2 -13.38 -2.81 4.72
N LEU A 3 -13.38 -2.97 3.38
CA LEU A 3 -12.38 -3.79 2.66
C LEU A 3 -10.96 -3.19 2.63
N LEU A 4 -10.80 -1.86 2.70
CA LEU A 4 -9.47 -1.22 2.73
C LEU A 4 -8.78 -1.25 4.10
N LYS A 5 -9.50 -1.59 5.19
CA LYS A 5 -8.90 -1.73 6.53
C LYS A 5 -8.25 -3.10 6.76
N ALA A 6 -8.44 -4.08 5.87
CA ALA A 6 -8.00 -5.46 6.04
C ALA A 6 -6.59 -5.78 5.51
N LEU A 7 -5.83 -4.80 4.99
CA LEU A 7 -4.50 -5.00 4.42
C LEU A 7 -3.42 -4.25 5.22
N PRO A 8 -3.00 -4.74 6.40
CA PRO A 8 -1.88 -4.17 7.14
C PRO A 8 -0.57 -4.14 6.32
N ASN A 9 -0.43 -5.05 5.36
CA ASN A 9 0.76 -5.17 4.51
C ASN A 9 0.88 -4.08 3.43
N LEU A 10 -0.23 -3.41 3.05
CA LEU A 10 -0.19 -2.36 2.04
C LEU A 10 0.46 -1.07 2.58
N ARG A 11 0.27 -0.78 3.88
CA ARG A 11 0.95 0.32 4.57
C ARG A 11 2.46 0.06 4.66
N LEU A 12 2.88 -1.18 4.88
CA LEU A 12 4.30 -1.55 4.90
C LEU A 12 4.94 -1.35 3.51
N LEU A 13 4.22 -1.68 2.44
CA LEU A 13 4.64 -1.45 1.05
C LEU A 13 4.73 0.05 0.69
N LEU A 14 3.81 0.89 1.20
CA LEU A 14 3.88 2.35 1.04
C LEU A 14 5.03 2.98 1.84
N ILE A 15 5.31 2.47 3.05
CA ILE A 15 6.46 2.92 3.86
C ILE A 15 7.79 2.51 3.22
N LEU A 16 7.88 1.30 2.66
CA LEU A 16 9.03 0.85 1.86
C LEU A 16 9.19 1.67 0.57
N GLY A 17 8.09 2.09 -0.07
CA GLY A 17 8.11 3.01 -1.21
C GLY A 17 8.64 4.41 -0.84
N LEU A 18 8.26 4.93 0.34
CA LEU A 18 8.75 6.21 0.86
C LEU A 18 10.22 6.17 1.28
N LEU A 19 10.73 5.03 1.75
CA LEU A 19 12.18 4.84 2.02
C LEU A 19 13.03 4.89 0.74
N PHE A 20 12.46 4.62 -0.43
CA PHE A 20 13.16 4.77 -1.72
C PHE A 20 13.20 6.21 -2.25
N ILE A 21 12.34 7.09 -1.73
CA ILE A 21 12.39 8.54 -1.98
C ILE A 21 13.11 9.16 -0.77
N GLY A 22 14.41 8.90 -0.65
CA GLY A 22 15.20 9.46 0.45
C GLY A 22 15.12 10.99 0.47
N PRO A 23 14.83 11.63 1.61
CA PRO A 23 14.90 13.07 1.74
C PRO A 23 16.37 13.49 1.57
N ASN A 24 16.69 14.09 0.43
CA ASN A 24 17.99 14.72 0.20
C ASN A 24 18.00 16.10 0.88
N ILE A 25 17.84 16.12 2.21
CA ILE A 25 18.03 17.32 3.02
C ILE A 25 19.49 17.29 3.48
N GLU A 26 20.37 17.81 2.63
CA GLU A 26 21.66 18.32 3.08
C GLU A 26 21.36 19.55 3.93
N ALA A 27 21.31 19.34 5.26
CA ALA A 27 21.35 20.44 6.21
C ALA A 27 22.71 21.13 6.07
N GLN A 28 22.68 22.29 5.42
CA GLN A 28 23.75 23.26 5.40
C GLN A 28 23.87 23.83 6.83
N THR A 29 24.76 23.26 7.64
CA THR A 29 25.17 23.88 8.91
C THR A 29 26.44 24.68 8.64
N ASP A 30 26.26 25.94 8.30
CA ASP A 30 27.31 26.94 8.35
C ASP A 30 27.75 27.14 9.82
N GLY A 31 29.06 27.29 10.01
CA GLY A 31 29.73 27.08 11.28
C GLY A 31 29.60 28.19 12.33
N ALA A 32 30.09 27.87 13.52
CA ALA A 32 30.70 28.81 14.44
C ALA A 32 31.77 28.04 15.23
N GLY A 33 33.03 28.47 15.07
CA GLY A 33 34.15 27.99 15.88
C GLY A 33 33.97 28.41 17.33
N SER A 34 34.23 27.49 18.25
CA SER A 34 34.42 27.77 19.66
C SER A 34 35.48 26.81 20.17
N ASP A 35 36.69 27.33 20.33
CA ASP A 35 37.80 26.65 20.99
C ASP A 35 37.48 26.55 22.49
N ALA A 36 37.17 25.34 22.96
CA ALA A 36 37.08 25.03 24.39
C ALA A 36 37.97 23.81 24.71
N PRO A 37 38.78 23.85 25.78
CA PRO A 37 39.76 22.82 26.07
C PRO A 37 39.10 21.53 26.57
N ALA A 38 39.64 20.42 26.08
CA ALA A 38 39.26 19.06 26.39
C ALA A 38 39.44 18.74 27.88
N ASN A 39 38.33 18.46 28.57
CA ASN A 39 38.33 17.89 29.91
C ASN A 39 38.06 16.37 29.79
N SER A 40 39.10 15.57 30.00
CA SER A 40 39.05 14.11 29.89
C SER A 40 38.32 13.51 31.10
N ILE A 41 37.03 13.18 30.92
CA ILE A 41 36.26 12.40 31.88
C ILE A 41 36.62 10.92 31.74
N PRO A 42 36.98 10.21 32.84
CA PRO A 42 37.40 8.81 32.79
C PRO A 42 36.28 7.87 32.30
N ASN A 43 36.67 6.98 31.37
CA ASN A 43 35.86 6.03 30.59
C ASN A 43 35.02 4.99 31.39
N ASN A 44 35.00 5.06 32.72
CA ASN A 44 34.37 4.03 33.57
C ASN A 44 32.97 4.41 34.08
N ILE A 45 32.51 5.65 33.86
CA ILE A 45 31.18 6.10 34.32
C ILE A 45 30.09 5.94 33.23
N GLN A 46 30.46 5.96 31.95
CA GLN A 46 29.50 5.85 30.84
C GLN A 46 28.88 4.45 30.69
N ALA A 47 29.64 3.38 30.96
CA ALA A 47 29.13 2.01 30.86
C ALA A 47 28.02 1.70 31.89
N LYS A 48 28.08 2.31 33.08
CA LYS A 48 27.08 2.11 34.14
C LYS A 48 25.80 2.92 33.92
N LYS A 49 25.88 4.04 33.19
CA LYS A 49 24.72 4.87 32.86
C LYS A 49 23.86 4.25 31.75
N ASN A 50 24.49 3.66 30.73
CA ASN A 50 23.77 3.00 29.64
C ASN A 50 23.01 1.73 30.10
N GLN A 51 23.54 0.98 31.07
CA GLN A 51 22.82 -0.18 31.62
C GLN A 51 21.58 0.20 32.45
N ILE A 52 21.57 1.38 33.08
CA ILE A 52 20.42 1.86 33.86
C ILE A 52 19.33 2.45 32.94
N GLU A 53 19.71 2.96 31.78
CA GLU A 53 18.78 3.57 30.81
C GLU A 53 18.03 2.51 29.98
N GLU A 54 18.68 1.39 29.62
CA GLU A 54 18.02 0.27 28.90
C GLU A 54 16.99 -0.49 29.77
N GLU A 55 17.20 -0.58 31.09
CA GLU A 55 16.26 -1.26 31.99
C GLU A 55 14.98 -0.44 32.25
N HIS A 56 15.03 0.88 32.01
CA HIS A 56 13.90 1.79 32.23
C HIS A 56 12.94 1.84 31.02
N ASP A 57 13.42 1.54 29.82
CA ASP A 57 12.61 1.53 28.59
C ASP A 57 11.80 0.23 28.40
N THR A 58 12.32 -0.90 28.87
CA THR A 58 11.61 -2.20 28.77
C THR A 58 10.37 -2.26 29.66
N LYS A 59 10.40 -1.68 30.86
CA LYS A 59 9.24 -1.63 31.77
C LYS A 59 8.09 -0.75 31.26
N ASN A 60 8.40 0.30 30.49
CA ASN A 60 7.38 1.12 29.83
C ASN A 60 6.74 0.40 28.64
N LEU A 61 7.49 -0.44 27.93
CA LEU A 61 6.97 -1.21 26.80
C LEU A 61 5.95 -2.27 27.25
N ASP A 62 6.24 -3.00 28.34
CA ASP A 62 5.30 -3.99 28.89
C ASP A 62 3.99 -3.34 29.35
N LYS A 63 4.07 -2.16 29.97
CA LYS A 63 2.89 -1.40 30.37
C LYS A 63 2.06 -0.95 29.16
N LEU A 64 2.71 -0.47 28.10
CA LEU A 64 2.05 -0.10 26.84
C LEU A 64 1.37 -1.30 26.16
N LEU A 65 1.99 -2.47 26.18
CA LEU A 65 1.40 -3.70 25.63
C LEU A 65 0.17 -4.17 26.43
N ILE A 66 0.22 -4.06 27.76
CA ILE A 66 -0.92 -4.39 28.63
C ILE A 66 -2.08 -3.42 28.40
N ASP A 67 -1.81 -2.11 28.34
CA ASP A 67 -2.84 -1.09 28.10
C ASP A 67 -3.46 -1.23 26.70
N TYR A 68 -2.65 -1.52 25.67
CA TYR A 68 -3.14 -1.78 24.32
C TYR A 68 -4.05 -3.01 24.24
N ASN A 69 -3.68 -4.11 24.90
CA ASN A 69 -4.49 -5.33 24.93
C ASN A 69 -5.82 -5.10 25.66
N LYS A 70 -5.82 -4.32 26.73
CA LYS A 70 -7.02 -3.98 27.50
C LYS A 70 -8.00 -3.12 26.68
N ASP A 71 -7.50 -2.13 25.96
CA ASP A 71 -8.32 -1.30 25.07
C ASP A 71 -8.86 -2.11 23.88
N SER A 72 -8.05 -3.01 23.31
CA SER A 72 -8.51 -3.91 22.24
C SER A 72 -9.63 -4.84 22.72
N GLU A 73 -9.55 -5.39 23.93
CA GLU A 73 -10.59 -6.26 24.48
C GLU A 73 -11.89 -5.49 24.74
N LYS A 74 -11.79 -4.23 25.16
CA LYS A 74 -12.94 -3.34 25.36
C LYS A 74 -13.65 -3.02 24.05
N VAL A 75 -12.89 -2.70 22.99
CA VAL A 75 -13.44 -2.44 21.65
C VAL A 75 -14.15 -3.67 21.10
N LEU A 76 -13.61 -4.87 21.32
CA LEU A 76 -14.26 -6.12 20.91
C LEU A 76 -15.56 -6.39 21.68
N LYS A 77 -15.58 -6.12 22.99
CA LYS A 77 -16.80 -6.26 23.82
C LYS A 77 -17.87 -5.24 23.42
N ASP A 78 -17.49 -3.99 23.16
CA ASP A 78 -18.42 -2.94 22.71
C ASP A 78 -18.98 -3.25 21.32
N ALA A 79 -18.16 -3.75 20.40
CA ALA A 79 -18.60 -4.21 19.08
C ALA A 79 -19.57 -5.39 19.17
N ALA A 80 -19.29 -6.39 20.02
CA ALA A 80 -20.19 -7.52 20.24
C ALA A 80 -21.54 -7.08 20.84
N LYS A 81 -21.53 -6.10 21.74
CA LYS A 81 -22.74 -5.53 22.34
C LYS A 81 -23.59 -4.75 21.34
N ILE A 82 -22.96 -4.07 20.38
CA ILE A 82 -23.68 -3.40 19.28
C ILE A 82 -24.35 -4.43 18.37
N ILE A 83 -23.64 -5.50 17.99
CA ILE A 83 -24.20 -6.57 17.14
C ILE A 83 -25.40 -7.25 17.82
N GLN A 84 -25.32 -7.57 19.11
CA GLN A 84 -26.44 -8.17 19.85
C GLN A 84 -27.63 -7.21 20.02
N LYS A 85 -27.37 -5.89 20.09
CA LYS A 85 -28.44 -4.89 20.19
C LYS A 85 -29.16 -4.69 18.85
N ASP A 86 -28.45 -4.84 17.74
CA ASP A 86 -29.02 -4.76 16.39
C ASP A 86 -29.77 -6.05 15.99
N GLU A 87 -29.38 -7.22 16.52
CA GLU A 87 -30.12 -8.49 16.29
C GLU A 87 -31.43 -8.59 17.09
N GLY A 88 -31.60 -7.79 18.15
CA GLY A 88 -32.80 -7.79 19.01
C GLY A 88 -33.79 -6.65 18.76
N SER A 89 -33.53 -5.76 17.79
CA SER A 89 -34.38 -4.61 17.53
C SER A 89 -35.00 -4.68 16.13
N ASP A 90 -36.20 -5.28 16.07
CA ASP A 90 -37.17 -5.12 14.98
C ASP A 90 -37.62 -3.65 14.93
N VAL A 91 -36.74 -2.76 14.44
CA VAL A 91 -37.10 -1.36 14.19
C VAL A 91 -37.78 -1.29 12.83
N SER A 92 -39.10 -1.38 12.91
CA SER A 92 -40.03 -0.93 11.89
C SER A 92 -39.58 0.39 11.27
N ASN A 93 -39.39 0.37 9.95
CA ASN A 93 -39.17 1.54 9.11
C ASN A 93 -40.28 2.57 9.35
N LYS A 94 -39.99 3.61 10.14
CA LYS A 94 -40.82 4.81 10.17
C LYS A 94 -39.98 6.07 10.26
N GLU A 95 -40.01 6.80 9.15
CA GLU A 95 -39.88 8.25 9.04
C GLU A 95 -38.53 8.87 9.46
N LEU A 96 -37.65 9.03 8.46
CA LEU A 96 -36.84 10.25 8.36
C LEU A 96 -37.15 10.93 7.03
N GLY A 97 -38.09 11.87 7.11
CA GLY A 97 -38.39 12.80 6.03
C GLY A 97 -37.23 13.77 5.81
N ILE A 98 -36.48 13.55 4.74
CA ILE A 98 -35.58 14.55 4.17
C ILE A 98 -36.25 15.08 2.90
N ASN A 99 -36.94 16.21 3.06
CA ASN A 99 -37.41 17.02 1.94
C ASN A 99 -36.21 17.72 1.31
N HIS A 100 -35.76 17.20 0.17
CA HIS A 100 -34.97 17.97 -0.79
C HIS A 100 -35.76 18.03 -2.10
N GLY A 101 -36.30 19.22 -2.37
CA GLY A 101 -36.93 19.56 -3.63
C GLY A 101 -35.87 19.57 -4.72
N GLY A 102 -35.90 18.55 -5.56
CA GLY A 102 -35.14 18.42 -6.79
C GLY A 102 -35.96 17.57 -7.75
N ASP A 103 -36.01 18.02 -9.00
CA ASP A 103 -36.82 17.57 -10.13
C ASP A 103 -37.31 16.09 -10.15
N PRO A 104 -38.59 15.81 -10.49
CA PRO A 104 -39.17 14.45 -10.39
C PRO A 104 -38.66 13.41 -11.40
N ASP A 105 -37.97 13.81 -12.47
CA ASP A 105 -37.83 12.95 -13.65
C ASP A 105 -36.46 12.24 -13.82
N GLU A 106 -35.47 12.47 -12.95
CA GLU A 106 -34.12 11.87 -13.10
C GLU A 106 -33.68 10.88 -12.00
N GLN A 107 -34.50 10.63 -10.96
CA GLN A 107 -34.05 9.87 -9.78
C GLN A 107 -34.35 8.35 -9.67
N PRO A 108 -35.17 7.67 -10.51
CA PRO A 108 -35.46 6.25 -10.25
C PRO A 108 -34.34 5.28 -10.65
N ALA A 109 -33.35 5.72 -11.44
CA ALA A 109 -32.23 4.87 -11.90
C ALA A 109 -31.03 4.85 -10.92
N LEU A 110 -30.68 6.00 -10.33
CA LEU A 110 -29.53 6.10 -9.42
C LEU A 110 -29.80 5.52 -8.02
N LYS A 111 -31.02 5.66 -7.49
CA LYS A 111 -31.38 5.05 -6.18
C LYS A 111 -31.44 3.52 -6.20
N LYS A 112 -31.68 2.90 -7.36
CA LYS A 112 -31.65 1.43 -7.50
C LYS A 112 -30.23 0.88 -7.60
N ALA A 113 -29.28 1.66 -8.11
CA ALA A 113 -27.87 1.28 -8.13
C ALA A 113 -27.26 1.31 -6.71
N ASP A 114 -27.58 2.33 -5.91
CA ASP A 114 -27.03 2.49 -4.55
C ASP A 114 -27.47 1.40 -3.54
N LEU A 115 -28.72 0.91 -3.66
CA LEU A 115 -29.24 -0.13 -2.78
C LEU A 115 -28.80 -1.55 -3.17
N SER A 116 -28.45 -1.80 -4.44
CA SER A 116 -28.02 -3.13 -4.88
C SER A 116 -26.55 -3.46 -4.60
N MET A 117 -25.70 -2.45 -4.38
CA MET A 117 -24.28 -2.68 -4.00
C MET A 117 -24.08 -3.03 -2.52
N PHE A 118 -25.02 -2.68 -1.64
CA PHE A 118 -24.88 -2.91 -0.19
C PHE A 118 -25.41 -4.26 0.30
N ASP A 119 -26.19 -5.00 -0.50
CA ASP A 119 -26.69 -6.33 -0.14
C ASP A 119 -25.69 -7.48 -0.39
N PHE A 120 -24.52 -7.21 -1.00
CA PHE A 120 -23.47 -8.21 -1.22
C PHE A 120 -22.77 -8.67 0.07
N ASN A 121 -22.98 -8.00 1.21
CA ASN A 121 -22.35 -8.35 2.48
C ASN A 121 -23.13 -9.42 3.29
N LYS A 122 -24.34 -9.82 2.86
CA LYS A 122 -25.24 -10.63 3.71
C LYS A 122 -25.26 -12.14 3.44
N LYS A 123 -24.65 -12.67 2.36
CA LYS A 123 -24.84 -14.09 1.98
C LYS A 123 -23.62 -15.01 1.87
N LYS A 124 -22.41 -14.56 2.21
CA LYS A 124 -21.26 -15.45 2.37
C LYS A 124 -20.34 -14.90 3.44
N GLN A 125 -20.65 -15.17 4.72
CA GLN A 125 -19.62 -15.13 5.76
C GLN A 125 -18.62 -16.23 5.42
N ILE A 126 -17.58 -15.86 4.65
CA ILE A 126 -16.45 -16.74 4.41
C ILE A 126 -15.71 -16.83 5.73
N ASP A 127 -15.70 -18.03 6.30
CA ASP A 127 -15.11 -18.32 7.60
C ASP A 127 -13.64 -17.82 7.63
N PRO A 128 -13.27 -16.84 8.48
CA PRO A 128 -11.97 -16.18 8.46
C PRO A 128 -10.81 -17.13 8.73
N LYS A 129 -11.08 -18.30 9.34
CA LYS A 129 -10.09 -19.37 9.55
C LYS A 129 -9.83 -20.20 8.29
N ALA A 130 -10.82 -20.35 7.40
CA ALA A 130 -10.65 -21.02 6.11
C ALA A 130 -9.86 -20.14 5.13
N LEU A 131 -10.02 -18.82 5.21
CA LEU A 131 -9.30 -17.83 4.38
C LEU A 131 -7.78 -17.82 4.58
N LYS A 132 -7.28 -18.20 5.77
CA LYS A 132 -5.82 -18.27 6.04
C LYS A 132 -5.11 -19.41 5.31
N LYS A 133 -5.85 -20.41 4.82
CA LYS A 133 -5.29 -21.55 4.05
C LYS A 133 -5.55 -21.43 2.54
N LEU A 134 -6.37 -20.48 2.11
CA LEU A 134 -6.67 -20.26 0.71
C LEU A 134 -5.55 -19.43 0.07
N LYS A 135 -5.12 -19.85 -1.13
CA LYS A 135 -4.12 -19.11 -1.92
C LYS A 135 -4.64 -17.72 -2.25
N TYR A 136 -3.78 -16.71 -2.23
CA TYR A 136 -4.19 -15.31 -2.44
C TYR A 136 -4.86 -15.13 -3.80
N SER A 137 -4.37 -15.85 -4.81
CA SER A 137 -4.94 -15.96 -6.15
C SER A 137 -6.41 -16.43 -6.19
N GLN A 138 -6.83 -17.31 -5.28
CA GLN A 138 -8.23 -17.78 -5.21
C GLN A 138 -9.14 -16.75 -4.56
N VAL A 139 -8.66 -16.08 -3.51
CA VAL A 139 -9.41 -15.01 -2.84
C VAL A 139 -9.69 -13.88 -3.83
N LEU A 140 -8.68 -13.47 -4.60
CA LEU A 140 -8.86 -12.43 -5.63
C LEU A 140 -9.89 -12.83 -6.69
N ARG A 141 -9.92 -14.08 -7.14
CA ARG A 141 -10.92 -14.52 -8.12
C ARG A 141 -12.35 -14.34 -7.62
N VAL A 142 -12.60 -14.75 -6.38
CA VAL A 142 -13.95 -14.66 -5.79
C VAL A 142 -14.34 -13.20 -5.52
N THR A 143 -13.39 -12.35 -5.09
CA THR A 143 -13.69 -10.94 -4.81
C THR A 143 -13.82 -10.09 -6.07
N LEU A 144 -13.14 -10.45 -7.16
CA LEU A 144 -13.20 -9.73 -8.43
C LEU A 144 -14.41 -10.13 -9.28
N GLU A 145 -15.00 -11.31 -9.08
CA GLU A 145 -16.10 -11.81 -9.92
C GLU A 145 -17.29 -10.84 -10.06
N PRO A 146 -17.76 -10.16 -8.99
CA PRO A 146 -18.83 -9.17 -9.13
C PRO A 146 -18.40 -7.94 -9.94
N LEU A 147 -17.16 -7.47 -9.76
CA LEU A 147 -16.61 -6.33 -10.49
C LEU A 147 -16.41 -6.66 -11.97
N GLN A 148 -16.02 -7.89 -12.29
CA GLN A 148 -15.85 -8.35 -13.67
C GLN A 148 -17.14 -8.38 -14.48
N LYS A 149 -18.30 -8.46 -13.82
CA LYS A 149 -19.63 -8.47 -14.44
C LYS A 149 -20.19 -7.06 -14.70
N MET A 150 -19.61 -6.03 -14.08
CA MET A 150 -20.04 -4.64 -14.27
C MET A 150 -19.62 -4.10 -15.65
N ASP A 151 -20.36 -3.10 -16.13
CA ASP A 151 -19.99 -2.42 -17.37
C ASP A 151 -18.68 -1.62 -17.20
N GLU A 152 -17.93 -1.45 -18.29
CA GLU A 152 -16.65 -0.73 -18.24
C GLU A 152 -16.83 0.73 -17.82
N LYS A 153 -17.92 1.37 -18.26
CA LYS A 153 -18.18 2.77 -17.91
C LYS A 153 -18.50 2.93 -16.43
N GLU A 154 -19.28 1.99 -15.90
CA GLU A 154 -19.62 1.94 -14.47
C GLU A 154 -18.37 1.72 -13.62
N LEU A 155 -17.47 0.83 -14.04
CA LEU A 155 -16.19 0.60 -13.34
C LEU A 155 -15.28 1.83 -13.38
N ILE A 156 -15.25 2.58 -14.49
CA ILE A 156 -14.48 3.83 -14.57
C ILE A 156 -15.04 4.87 -13.60
N LEU A 157 -16.37 5.04 -13.55
CA LEU A 157 -17.02 5.97 -12.62
C LEU A 157 -16.75 5.56 -11.17
N LEU A 158 -16.92 4.27 -10.85
CA LEU A 158 -16.64 3.73 -9.53
C LEU A 158 -15.16 3.93 -9.14
N LEU A 159 -14.23 3.74 -10.07
CA LEU A 159 -12.80 3.96 -9.84
C LEU A 159 -12.51 5.45 -9.58
N LYS A 160 -13.13 6.34 -10.34
CA LYS A 160 -13.01 7.80 -10.15
C LYS A 160 -13.59 8.25 -8.81
N ASP A 161 -14.79 7.79 -8.48
CA ASP A 161 -15.45 8.12 -7.21
C ASP A 161 -14.67 7.62 -6.00
N ASN A 162 -14.06 6.43 -6.08
CA ASN A 162 -13.23 5.90 -5.01
C ASN A 162 -11.85 6.57 -4.91
N THR A 163 -11.37 7.21 -5.97
CA THR A 163 -10.03 7.82 -6.00
C THR A 163 -10.05 9.34 -5.87
N LYS A 164 -11.21 10.00 -5.94
CA LYS A 164 -11.36 11.46 -5.92
C LYS A 164 -10.67 12.17 -4.74
N ASP A 165 -10.72 11.56 -3.55
CA ASP A 165 -10.16 12.14 -2.32
C ASP A 165 -8.69 11.74 -2.09
N SER A 166 -8.10 10.98 -3.02
CA SER A 166 -6.74 10.48 -2.93
C SER A 166 -5.81 11.19 -3.92
N PRO A 167 -4.49 11.24 -3.66
CA PRO A 167 -3.52 11.70 -4.65
C PRO A 167 -3.59 10.92 -5.97
N SER A 168 -4.10 9.68 -5.96
CA SER A 168 -4.27 8.87 -7.16
C SER A 168 -5.37 9.39 -8.10
N GLY A 169 -6.40 10.08 -7.58
CA GLY A 169 -7.49 10.64 -8.38
C GLY A 169 -6.99 11.64 -9.43
N VAL A 170 -6.01 12.48 -9.07
CA VAL A 170 -5.38 13.44 -9.99
C VAL A 170 -4.76 12.74 -11.20
N TYR A 171 -4.14 11.58 -11.01
CA TYR A 171 -3.55 10.81 -12.10
C TYR A 171 -4.61 10.12 -12.96
N ILE A 172 -5.68 9.60 -12.35
CA ILE A 172 -6.80 8.97 -13.07
C ILE A 172 -7.50 10.01 -13.96
N ASP A 173 -7.72 11.22 -13.47
CA ASP A 173 -8.33 12.31 -14.23
C ASP A 173 -7.42 12.84 -15.35
N ARG A 174 -6.12 12.98 -15.07
CA ARG A 174 -5.14 13.48 -16.05
C ARG A 174 -4.81 12.45 -17.14
N PHE A 175 -4.87 11.16 -16.81
CA PHE A 175 -4.49 10.07 -17.70
C PHE A 175 -5.65 9.07 -17.86
N PRO A 176 -6.66 9.35 -18.69
CA PRO A 176 -7.83 8.48 -18.84
C PRO A 176 -7.48 7.08 -19.37
N LYS A 177 -6.37 6.94 -20.12
CA LYS A 177 -5.84 5.63 -20.54
C LYS A 177 -5.41 4.76 -19.35
N LEU A 178 -4.92 5.36 -18.27
CA LEU A 178 -4.55 4.64 -17.04
C LEU A 178 -5.79 4.10 -16.33
N ALA A 179 -6.87 4.89 -16.30
CA ALA A 179 -8.16 4.46 -15.77
C ALA A 179 -8.71 3.28 -16.57
N MET A 180 -8.68 3.38 -17.90
CA MET A 180 -9.12 2.31 -18.80
C MET A 180 -8.25 1.04 -18.64
N PHE A 181 -6.93 1.21 -18.48
CA PHE A 181 -6.03 0.10 -18.22
C PHE A 181 -6.38 -0.60 -16.90
N ALA A 182 -6.59 0.15 -15.82
CA ALA A 182 -6.96 -0.42 -14.52
C ALA A 182 -8.29 -1.18 -14.60
N VAL A 183 -9.29 -0.65 -15.31
CA VAL A 183 -10.58 -1.32 -15.51
C VAL A 183 -10.44 -2.60 -16.33
N ARG A 184 -9.68 -2.57 -17.44
CA ARG A 184 -9.40 -3.76 -18.24
C ARG A 184 -8.60 -4.81 -17.44
N LEU A 185 -7.68 -4.37 -16.58
CA LEU A 185 -6.93 -5.24 -15.69
C LEU A 185 -7.84 -5.93 -14.66
N ILE A 186 -8.82 -5.22 -14.10
CA ILE A 186 -9.83 -5.79 -13.19
C ILE A 186 -10.74 -6.79 -13.91
N LYS A 187 -11.17 -6.46 -15.13
CA LYS A 187 -12.06 -7.30 -15.95
C LYS A 187 -11.38 -8.58 -16.42
N ASP A 188 -10.06 -8.58 -16.55
CA ASP A 188 -9.33 -9.76 -16.97
C ASP A 188 -9.32 -10.85 -15.88
N LYS A 189 -9.72 -12.07 -16.27
CA LYS A 189 -9.88 -13.21 -15.35
C LYS A 189 -8.55 -13.83 -14.94
N GLU A 190 -7.47 -13.52 -15.66
CA GLU A 190 -6.18 -14.18 -15.52
C GLU A 190 -5.08 -13.25 -15.03
N ALA A 191 -5.09 -11.96 -15.41
CA ALA A 191 -4.02 -11.03 -15.10
C ALA A 191 -3.83 -10.80 -13.59
N LEU A 192 -4.88 -10.40 -12.87
CA LEU A 192 -4.79 -10.17 -11.42
C LEU A 192 -4.50 -11.46 -10.63
N PRO A 193 -5.16 -12.61 -10.91
CA PRO A 193 -4.82 -13.86 -10.25
C PRO A 193 -3.39 -14.34 -10.56
N SER A 194 -2.89 -14.13 -11.77
CA SER A 194 -1.51 -14.49 -12.15
C SER A 194 -0.49 -13.61 -11.42
N LEU A 195 -0.73 -12.29 -11.34
CA LEU A 195 0.10 -11.41 -10.49
C LEU A 195 0.07 -11.82 -9.02
N ALA A 196 -1.07 -12.27 -8.50
CA ALA A 196 -1.16 -12.77 -7.14
C ALA A 196 -0.36 -14.05 -6.89
N LYS A 197 -0.16 -14.90 -7.90
CA LYS A 197 0.68 -16.10 -7.75
C LYS A 197 2.14 -15.77 -7.43
N ILE A 198 2.62 -14.59 -7.81
CA ILE A 198 3.95 -14.08 -7.43
C ILE A 198 4.12 -14.09 -5.90
N ILE A 199 3.05 -13.76 -5.17
CA ILE A 199 3.06 -13.72 -3.71
C ILE A 199 2.93 -15.12 -3.12
N ASP A 200 2.21 -16.02 -3.81
CA ASP A 200 2.01 -17.40 -3.37
C ASP A 200 3.32 -18.24 -3.49
N ASP A 201 4.23 -17.89 -4.41
CA ASP A 201 5.52 -18.57 -4.63
C ASP A 201 6.64 -17.97 -3.76
N GLN A 202 6.65 -18.35 -2.47
CA GLN A 202 7.60 -17.83 -1.48
C GLN A 202 9.06 -18.11 -1.85
N ASP A 203 9.36 -19.26 -2.45
CA ASP A 203 10.72 -19.63 -2.82
C ASP A 203 11.26 -18.68 -3.90
N LYS A 204 10.53 -18.46 -4.99
CA LYS A 204 10.93 -17.46 -5.99
C LYS A 204 11.03 -16.06 -5.38
N LEU A 205 10.11 -15.70 -4.49
CA LEU A 205 10.09 -14.38 -3.86
C LEU A 205 11.31 -14.15 -2.96
N ILE A 206 11.79 -15.17 -2.24
CA ILE A 206 13.01 -15.11 -1.42
C ILE A 206 14.24 -14.90 -2.32
N HIS A 207 14.37 -15.67 -3.40
CA HIS A 207 15.48 -15.51 -4.36
C HIS A 207 15.45 -14.13 -5.01
N PHE A 208 14.28 -13.67 -5.45
CA PHE A 208 14.08 -12.34 -6.00
C PHE A 208 14.47 -11.26 -4.99
N SER A 209 14.03 -11.38 -3.73
CA SER A 209 14.37 -10.45 -2.65
C SER A 209 15.88 -10.39 -2.39
N GLY A 210 16.56 -11.55 -2.37
CA GLY A 210 18.01 -11.63 -2.25
C GLY A 210 18.75 -10.91 -3.38
N ILE A 211 18.30 -11.10 -4.63
CA ILE A 211 18.88 -10.41 -5.79
C ILE A 211 18.58 -8.90 -5.72
N MET A 212 17.37 -8.51 -5.33
CA MET A 212 17.01 -7.09 -5.16
C MET A 212 17.89 -6.42 -4.11
N LEU A 213 18.20 -7.11 -3.00
CA LEU A 213 19.15 -6.63 -2.00
C LEU A 213 20.57 -6.49 -2.58
N ALA A 214 21.02 -7.45 -3.39
CA ALA A 214 22.29 -7.34 -4.10
C ALA A 214 22.32 -6.12 -5.05
N THR A 215 21.22 -5.79 -5.74
CA THR A 215 21.18 -4.58 -6.59
C THR A 215 21.34 -3.28 -5.79
N ILE A 216 20.88 -3.24 -4.53
CA ILE A 216 21.08 -2.08 -3.64
C ILE A 216 22.57 -1.95 -3.30
N LEU A 217 23.26 -3.05 -3.00
CA LEU A 217 24.70 -3.04 -2.76
C LEU A 217 25.46 -2.57 -4.00
N ILE A 218 25.12 -3.08 -5.18
CA ILE A 218 25.71 -2.63 -6.46
C ILE A 218 25.49 -1.13 -6.66
N ALA A 219 24.28 -0.63 -6.40
CA ALA A 219 23.98 0.80 -6.51
C ALA A 219 24.80 1.64 -5.53
N PHE A 220 25.11 1.13 -4.34
CA PHE A 220 25.98 1.78 -3.36
C PHE A 220 27.45 1.80 -3.82
N PHE A 221 27.97 0.68 -4.33
CA PHE A 221 29.31 0.62 -4.91
C PHE A 221 29.48 1.56 -6.10
N LEU A 222 28.48 1.63 -7.00
CA LEU A 222 28.46 2.60 -8.10
C LEU A 222 28.51 4.05 -7.60
N LYS A 223 27.76 4.37 -6.53
CA LYS A 223 27.81 5.71 -5.91
C LYS A 223 29.22 6.04 -5.44
N ARG A 224 29.90 5.07 -4.80
CA ARG A 224 31.26 5.26 -4.28
C ARG A 224 32.28 5.45 -5.42
N LEU A 225 32.17 4.70 -6.50
CA LEU A 225 33.07 4.80 -7.66
C LEU A 225 32.92 6.10 -8.45
N MET A 226 31.73 6.72 -8.41
CA MET A 226 31.44 7.92 -9.21
C MET A 226 31.73 9.25 -8.52
N LYS A 227 32.15 9.25 -7.24
CA LYS A 227 32.61 10.45 -6.52
C LYS A 227 33.93 10.96 -7.13
N LYS A 228 33.83 11.91 -8.06
CA LYS A 228 34.96 12.74 -8.48
C LYS A 228 34.56 14.20 -8.29
N GLU A 229 35.36 14.94 -7.53
CA GLU A 229 35.14 16.36 -7.24
C GLU A 229 35.33 17.23 -8.49
N GLY A 230 34.53 18.30 -8.61
CA GLY A 230 34.69 19.33 -9.65
C GLY A 230 33.87 19.19 -10.95
N ARG A 231 32.75 18.44 -10.98
CA ARG A 231 31.91 18.34 -12.20
C ARG A 231 30.82 19.43 -12.27
N SER A 232 30.61 19.96 -13.48
CA SER A 232 29.45 20.81 -13.82
C SER A 232 28.12 20.10 -13.51
N ILE A 233 27.12 20.86 -13.06
CA ILE A 233 25.78 20.40 -12.67
C ILE A 233 25.14 19.51 -13.75
N VAL A 234 25.28 19.88 -15.03
CA VAL A 234 24.72 19.10 -16.15
C VAL A 234 25.36 17.71 -16.25
N LYS A 235 26.69 17.62 -16.05
CA LYS A 235 27.39 16.33 -16.04
C LYS A 235 27.01 15.50 -14.81
N ALA A 236 26.76 16.15 -13.67
CA ALA A 236 26.27 15.48 -12.47
C ALA A 236 24.85 14.90 -12.69
N LEU A 237 23.93 15.66 -13.28
CA LEU A 237 22.58 15.21 -13.60
C LEU A 237 22.58 14.08 -14.62
N GLY A 238 23.39 14.18 -15.68
CA GLY A 238 23.53 13.13 -16.68
C GLY A 238 24.04 11.81 -16.10
N LEU A 239 25.05 11.87 -15.22
CA LEU A 239 25.54 10.69 -14.51
C LEU A 239 24.52 10.12 -13.52
N TRP A 240 23.77 10.99 -12.84
CA TRP A 240 22.68 10.56 -11.97
C TRP A 240 21.58 9.83 -12.74
N PHE A 241 21.16 10.38 -13.89
CA PHE A 241 20.17 9.76 -14.76
C PHE A 241 20.67 8.45 -15.37
N LEU A 242 21.92 8.41 -15.84
CA LEU A 242 22.54 7.18 -16.35
C LEU A 242 22.59 6.09 -15.28
N ARG A 243 22.99 6.44 -14.04
CA ARG A 243 22.96 5.51 -12.91
C ARG A 243 21.55 5.02 -12.63
N PHE A 244 20.57 5.93 -12.62
CA PHE A 244 19.16 5.59 -12.43
C PHE A 244 18.67 4.62 -13.51
N LEU A 245 19.03 4.85 -14.77
CA LEU A 245 18.64 4.03 -15.91
C LEU A 245 19.27 2.63 -15.84
N ILE A 246 20.57 2.54 -15.52
CA ILE A 246 21.27 1.24 -15.36
C ILE A 246 20.64 0.42 -14.24
N ILE A 247 20.41 1.02 -13.07
CA ILE A 247 19.82 0.30 -11.94
C ILE A 247 18.36 -0.06 -12.20
N SER A 248 17.58 0.84 -12.83
CA SER A 248 16.16 0.59 -13.14
C SER A 248 16.01 -0.50 -14.20
N SER A 249 16.79 -0.45 -15.28
CA SER A 249 16.78 -1.50 -16.31
C SER A 249 17.19 -2.86 -15.76
N LEU A 250 18.21 -2.91 -14.90
CA LEU A 250 18.62 -4.14 -14.22
C LEU A 250 17.48 -4.71 -13.37
N ARG A 251 16.80 -3.87 -12.57
CA ARG A 251 15.67 -4.31 -11.72
C ARG A 251 14.48 -4.80 -12.53
N ILE A 252 14.12 -4.07 -13.59
CA ILE A 252 13.05 -4.47 -14.50
C ILE A 252 13.41 -5.80 -15.18
N GLY A 253 14.66 -5.96 -15.63
CA GLY A 253 15.15 -7.20 -16.22
C GLY A 253 15.08 -8.39 -15.27
N ILE A 254 15.47 -8.22 -14.00
CA ILE A 254 15.36 -9.27 -12.98
C ILE A 254 13.89 -9.62 -12.71
N LEU A 255 13.02 -8.62 -12.60
CA LEU A 255 11.58 -8.83 -12.39
C LEU A 255 10.98 -9.64 -13.55
N LEU A 256 11.29 -9.26 -14.80
CA LEU A 256 10.82 -9.99 -15.97
C LEU A 256 11.43 -11.39 -16.07
N TYR A 257 12.69 -11.58 -15.68
CA TYR A 257 13.31 -12.90 -15.68
C TYR A 257 12.61 -13.87 -14.71
N PHE A 258 12.33 -13.42 -13.48
CA PHE A 258 11.69 -14.27 -12.46
C PHE A 258 10.19 -14.46 -12.65
N PHE A 259 9.49 -13.44 -13.14
CA PHE A 259 8.02 -13.39 -13.16
C PHE A 259 7.47 -13.13 -14.57
N SER A 260 8.19 -13.54 -15.62
CA SER A 260 7.75 -13.34 -17.01
C SER A 260 6.35 -13.93 -17.24
N ALA A 261 6.12 -15.18 -16.83
CA ALA A 261 4.86 -15.88 -17.02
C ALA A 261 3.68 -15.20 -16.28
N GLU A 262 3.93 -14.64 -15.10
CA GLU A 262 2.90 -13.98 -14.29
C GLU A 262 2.62 -12.55 -14.75
N VAL A 263 3.61 -11.86 -15.32
CA VAL A 263 3.51 -10.46 -15.78
C VAL A 263 2.99 -10.36 -17.22
N GLU A 264 3.23 -11.38 -18.06
CA GLU A 264 2.78 -11.43 -19.46
C GLU A 264 1.29 -11.06 -19.67
N PRO A 265 0.30 -11.63 -18.96
CA PRO A 265 -1.10 -11.26 -19.17
C PRO A 265 -1.37 -9.78 -18.87
N THR A 266 -0.69 -9.22 -17.87
CA THR A 266 -0.79 -7.79 -17.54
C THR A 266 -0.17 -6.94 -18.65
N PHE A 267 0.96 -7.37 -19.20
CA PHE A 267 1.64 -6.67 -20.28
C PHE A 267 0.81 -6.68 -21.57
N ASN A 268 0.15 -7.81 -21.88
CA ASN A 268 -0.75 -7.91 -23.03
C ASN A 268 -1.93 -6.94 -22.93
N ILE A 269 -2.49 -6.72 -21.74
CA ILE A 269 -3.55 -5.73 -21.52
C ILE A 269 -3.01 -4.30 -21.64
N ALA A 270 -1.82 -4.05 -21.11
CA ALA A 270 -1.17 -2.74 -21.19
C ALA A 270 -0.90 -2.38 -22.66
N SER A 271 -0.33 -3.32 -23.43
CA SER A 271 -0.05 -3.12 -24.85
C SER A 271 -1.31 -2.75 -25.62
N LYS A 272 -2.41 -3.51 -25.46
CA LYS A 272 -3.71 -3.25 -26.08
C LYS A 272 -4.39 -1.93 -25.68
N THR A 273 -3.92 -1.29 -24.61
CA THR A 273 -4.54 -0.06 -24.08
C THR A 273 -3.73 1.19 -24.42
N PHE A 274 -2.40 1.07 -24.48
CA PHE A 274 -1.53 2.21 -24.72
C PHE A 274 -1.07 2.35 -26.17
N PHE A 275 -0.98 1.25 -26.92
CA PHE A 275 -0.54 1.21 -28.31
C PHE A 275 -1.69 0.79 -29.23
#